data_AF-A0A2E2EME5-F1
#
_entry.id   AF-A0A2E2EME5-F1
#
_cell.length_a   1.000
_cell.length_b   1.000
_cell.length_c   1.000
_cell.angle_alpha   90.00
_cell.angle_beta   90.00
_cell.angle_gamma   90.00
#
_symmetry.space_group_name_H-M   'P 1'
#
loop_
_entity.id
_entity.type
_entity.pdbx_description
1 polymer ?
#
loop_
_entity_poly.entity_id
_entity_poly.type
_entity_poly.pdbx_seq_one_letter_code
_entity_poly.pdbx_strand_id
1 'polypeptide(L)'
;MIISYKYKFLFIGLPFSASSAITKELHKEYEGRPYLRKHSLYHEFKRVATKEEKNFFVFSVLRNPMEIAVTMYEKMKANAKGNFTNPNLFTENGGHISKKQRERFNFIHEKNASFQEYFIKFYNKPFDNFASITLDKCDYIIRYENITEDYKIALKKSGIKNPKDLPVENKTDGKKKDLSEYYTKDIQSLALFVFGPFLKKYDYGFPEHWTHTEIPLSARFLFYIGGIIRKWKWKLKKNSIRKSIKGSIYGDIQRKSN
;
A
#
# COMPACT_ATOMS: atom_id res chain seq x y z
N MET A 1 4.94 -10.95 -0.72
CA MET A 1 5.84 -11.19 0.42
C MET A 1 7.02 -11.94 -0.13
N ILE A 2 8.18 -11.30 -0.15
CA ILE A 2 9.41 -11.91 -0.69
C ILE A 2 10.33 -12.25 0.47
N ILE A 3 10.88 -13.46 0.48
CA ILE A 3 11.87 -13.90 1.45
C ILE A 3 13.20 -14.16 0.75
N SER A 4 14.32 -13.85 1.38
CA SER A 4 15.64 -14.30 0.91
C SER A 4 16.35 -15.01 2.04
N TYR A 5 16.70 -16.28 1.83
CA TYR A 5 17.44 -17.07 2.82
C TYR A 5 18.92 -16.69 2.83
N LYS A 6 19.48 -16.33 1.67
CA LYS A 6 20.88 -15.87 1.55
C LYS A 6 21.15 -14.62 2.37
N TYR A 7 20.26 -13.64 2.28
CA TYR A 7 20.38 -12.35 2.97
C TYR A 7 19.48 -12.25 4.21
N LYS A 8 18.87 -13.37 4.63
CA LYS A 8 18.00 -13.50 5.82
C LYS A 8 17.03 -12.32 6.00
N PHE A 9 16.28 -11.97 4.95
CA PHE A 9 15.28 -10.90 5.01
C PHE A 9 13.87 -11.35 4.60
N LEU A 10 12.87 -10.60 5.07
CA LEU A 10 11.48 -10.68 4.67
C LEU A 10 10.95 -9.30 4.23
N PHE A 11 10.57 -9.18 2.97
CA PHE A 11 9.88 -8.01 2.43
C PHE A 11 8.36 -8.19 2.42
N ILE A 12 7.65 -7.28 3.09
CA ILE A 12 6.19 -7.22 3.11
C ILE A 12 5.71 -6.04 2.26
N GLY A 13 5.25 -6.34 1.05
CA GLY A 13 4.72 -5.32 0.14
C GLY A 13 3.28 -4.92 0.48
N LEU A 14 3.06 -3.68 0.93
CA LEU A 14 1.72 -3.11 1.12
C LEU A 14 1.11 -2.62 -0.22
N PRO A 15 -0.22 -2.58 -0.38
CA PRO A 15 -0.83 -1.99 -1.57
C PRO A 15 -0.40 -0.54 -1.80
N PHE A 16 -0.23 -0.13 -3.06
CA PHE A 16 0.13 1.24 -3.49
C PHE A 16 1.49 1.79 -3.01
N SER A 17 2.42 0.91 -2.62
CA SER A 17 3.73 1.28 -2.04
C SER A 17 4.93 0.97 -2.95
N ALA A 18 4.77 0.98 -4.28
CA ALA A 18 5.77 0.46 -5.24
C ALA A 18 6.23 -0.99 -4.99
N SER A 19 5.46 -1.76 -4.19
CA SER A 19 5.80 -3.13 -3.82
C SER A 19 6.08 -4.05 -5.01
N SER A 20 5.47 -3.80 -6.17
CA SER A 20 5.70 -4.61 -7.37
C SER A 20 7.13 -4.43 -7.93
N ALA A 21 7.63 -3.20 -7.97
CA ALA A 21 8.99 -2.90 -8.47
C ALA A 21 10.04 -3.51 -7.53
N ILE A 22 9.89 -3.27 -6.21
CA ILE A 22 10.77 -3.88 -5.21
C ILE A 22 10.72 -5.41 -5.28
N THR A 23 9.53 -6.01 -5.41
CA THR A 23 9.43 -7.48 -5.55
C THR A 23 10.21 -7.99 -6.77
N LYS A 24 10.07 -7.34 -7.92
CA LYS A 24 10.75 -7.72 -9.17
C LYS A 24 12.26 -7.69 -8.97
N GLU A 25 12.76 -6.62 -8.38
CA GLU A 25 14.19 -6.42 -8.13
C GLU A 25 14.75 -7.40 -7.09
N LEU A 26 14.06 -7.56 -5.95
CA LEU A 26 14.43 -8.54 -4.91
C LEU A 26 14.52 -9.96 -5.48
N HIS A 27 13.59 -10.34 -6.34
CA HIS A 27 13.60 -11.64 -6.98
C HIS A 27 14.75 -11.80 -7.96
N LYS A 28 15.00 -10.78 -8.79
CA LYS A 28 15.99 -10.82 -9.86
C LYS A 28 17.43 -10.78 -9.34
N GLU A 29 17.71 -9.92 -8.37
CA GLU A 29 19.09 -9.57 -7.98
C GLU A 29 19.49 -10.10 -6.59
N TYR A 30 18.52 -10.45 -5.74
CA TYR A 30 18.78 -10.74 -4.32
C TYR A 30 18.21 -12.09 -3.85
N GLU A 31 18.04 -13.03 -4.78
CA GLU A 31 17.53 -14.39 -4.54
C GLU A 31 16.20 -14.42 -3.76
N GLY A 32 15.42 -13.34 -3.91
CA GLY A 32 14.12 -13.23 -3.28
C GLY A 32 13.15 -14.23 -3.88
N ARG A 33 12.47 -15.01 -3.06
CA ARG A 33 11.44 -15.97 -3.49
C ARG A 33 10.08 -15.56 -2.95
N PRO A 34 8.99 -15.76 -3.71
CA PRO A 34 7.64 -15.64 -3.14
C PRO A 34 7.46 -16.62 -2.00
N TYR A 35 7.10 -16.11 -0.83
CA TYR A 35 6.84 -16.95 0.34
C TYR A 35 5.34 -17.22 0.53
N LEU A 36 4.55 -16.15 0.57
CA LEU A 36 3.08 -16.20 0.57
C LEU A 36 2.52 -15.46 -0.63
N ARG A 37 1.20 -15.26 -0.71
CA ARG A 37 0.58 -14.46 -1.77
C ARG A 37 0.98 -12.97 -1.69
N LYS A 38 0.68 -12.23 -2.75
CA LYS A 38 0.88 -10.78 -2.76
C LYS A 38 0.04 -10.13 -1.66
N HIS A 39 0.62 -9.13 -0.99
CA HIS A 39 0.01 -8.41 0.13
C HIS A 39 -0.38 -9.27 1.35
N SER A 40 0.21 -10.47 1.51
CA SER A 40 0.17 -11.16 2.80
C SER A 40 0.87 -10.34 3.87
N LEU A 41 0.32 -10.37 5.09
CA LEU A 41 0.80 -9.58 6.23
C LEU A 41 1.67 -10.43 7.17
N TYR A 42 2.38 -9.78 8.09
CA TYR A 42 3.33 -10.45 8.99
C TYR A 42 2.72 -11.57 9.85
N HIS A 43 1.46 -11.43 10.27
CA HIS A 43 0.79 -12.49 11.05
C HIS A 43 0.53 -13.76 10.22
N GLU A 44 0.30 -13.64 8.90
CA GLU A 44 0.17 -14.80 8.00
C GLU A 44 1.52 -15.52 7.90
N PHE A 45 2.62 -14.77 7.80
CA PHE A 45 3.99 -15.29 7.83
C PHE A 45 4.29 -16.03 9.13
N LYS A 46 4.04 -15.41 10.30
CA LYS A 46 4.35 -15.99 11.62
C LYS A 46 3.72 -17.37 11.86
N ARG A 47 2.57 -17.66 11.23
CA ARG A 47 1.86 -18.95 11.34
C ARG A 47 2.58 -20.10 10.65
N VAL A 48 3.25 -19.83 9.53
CA VAL A 48 3.90 -20.85 8.70
C VAL A 48 5.42 -20.83 8.83
N ALA A 49 5.97 -19.72 9.31
CA ALA A 49 7.41 -19.51 9.40
C ALA A 49 8.10 -20.40 10.44
N THR A 50 9.27 -20.91 10.08
CA THR A 50 10.18 -21.64 10.96
C THR A 50 10.70 -20.74 12.08
N LYS A 51 11.37 -21.33 13.08
CA LYS A 51 12.01 -20.55 14.15
C LYS A 51 13.11 -19.63 13.60
N GLU A 52 13.89 -20.09 12.62
CA GLU A 52 14.96 -19.30 12.02
C GLU A 52 14.39 -18.13 11.20
N GLU A 53 13.39 -18.39 10.36
CA GLU A 53 12.78 -17.36 9.49
C GLU A 53 12.18 -16.20 10.30
N LYS A 54 11.69 -16.46 11.51
CA LYS A 54 11.15 -15.42 12.40
C LYS A 54 12.19 -14.41 12.87
N ASN A 55 13.48 -14.73 12.74
CA ASN A 55 14.60 -13.85 13.08
C ASN A 55 15.15 -13.11 11.85
N PHE A 56 14.54 -13.25 10.67
CA PHE A 56 14.96 -12.52 9.48
C PHE A 56 14.65 -11.03 9.61
N PHE A 57 15.49 -10.20 8.98
CA PHE A 57 15.28 -8.76 8.91
C PHE A 57 14.02 -8.43 8.10
N VAL A 58 13.02 -7.83 8.72
CA VAL A 58 11.71 -7.55 8.14
C VAL A 58 11.64 -6.10 7.73
N PHE A 59 11.27 -5.84 6.48
CA PHE A 59 11.03 -4.47 6.01
C PHE A 59 9.80 -4.35 5.12
N SER A 60 9.26 -3.14 5.07
CA SER A 60 8.07 -2.80 4.28
C SER A 60 8.20 -1.39 3.72
N VAL A 61 7.24 -0.98 2.88
CA VAL A 61 7.17 0.38 2.34
C VAL A 61 5.89 1.04 2.81
N LEU A 62 6.03 2.24 3.35
CA LEU A 62 4.95 3.12 3.74
C LEU A 62 4.89 4.30 2.76
N ARG A 63 3.69 4.65 2.33
CA ARG A 63 3.44 5.80 1.46
C ARG A 63 2.43 6.71 2.14
N ASN A 64 2.58 8.02 1.95
CA ASN A 64 1.61 8.99 2.40
C ASN A 64 0.18 8.59 1.94
N PRO A 65 -0.81 8.50 2.84
CA PRO A 65 -2.16 8.07 2.48
C PRO A 65 -2.90 9.08 1.59
N MET A 66 -2.59 10.38 1.67
CA MET A 66 -3.16 11.40 0.79
C MET A 66 -2.77 11.16 -0.67
N GLU A 67 -1.49 10.83 -0.86
CA GLU A 67 -0.89 10.41 -2.12
C GLU A 67 -1.55 9.14 -2.72
N ILE A 68 -1.88 8.18 -1.85
CA ILE A 68 -2.60 6.96 -2.25
C ILE A 68 -4.01 7.30 -2.76
N ALA A 69 -4.73 8.20 -2.09
CA ALA A 69 -6.08 8.59 -2.48
C ALA A 69 -6.09 9.28 -3.86
N VAL A 70 -5.17 10.22 -4.09
CA VAL A 70 -4.97 10.88 -5.39
C VAL A 70 -4.63 9.84 -6.47
N THR A 71 -3.68 8.94 -6.18
CA THR A 71 -3.28 7.89 -7.12
C THR A 71 -4.44 6.97 -7.49
N MET A 72 -5.34 6.66 -6.55
CA MET A 72 -6.53 5.85 -6.84
C MET A 72 -7.51 6.60 -7.73
N TYR A 73 -7.79 7.87 -7.43
CA TYR A 73 -8.64 8.73 -8.23
C TYR A 73 -8.14 8.81 -9.67
N GLU A 74 -6.87 9.16 -9.88
CA GLU A 74 -6.29 9.29 -11.22
C GLU A 74 -6.30 7.97 -12.00
N LYS A 75 -6.04 6.84 -11.32
CA LYS A 75 -6.14 5.52 -11.95
C LYS A 75 -7.56 5.18 -12.40
N MET A 76 -8.57 5.54 -11.60
CA MET A 76 -9.97 5.33 -11.94
C MET A 76 -10.40 6.27 -13.06
N LYS A 77 -10.01 7.55 -12.99
CA LYS A 77 -10.32 8.57 -13.98
C LYS A 77 -9.73 8.24 -15.35
N ALA A 78 -8.44 7.92 -15.41
CA ALA A 78 -7.79 7.56 -16.67
C ALA A 78 -8.20 6.17 -17.17
N ASN A 79 -8.39 5.20 -16.25
CA ASN A 79 -8.63 3.78 -16.56
C ASN A 79 -7.74 3.23 -17.69
N ALA A 80 -6.49 3.68 -17.79
CA ALA A 80 -5.62 3.44 -18.94
C ALA A 80 -5.40 1.95 -19.28
N LYS A 81 -5.58 1.05 -18.30
CA LYS A 81 -5.43 -0.41 -18.47
C LYS A 81 -6.78 -1.14 -18.63
N GLY A 82 -7.90 -0.42 -18.69
CA GLY A 82 -9.24 -1.00 -18.71
C GLY A 82 -9.59 -1.81 -17.45
N ASN A 83 -8.86 -1.62 -16.35
CA ASN A 83 -8.98 -2.50 -15.19
C ASN A 83 -10.36 -2.44 -14.54
N PHE A 84 -10.97 -1.26 -14.51
CA PHE A 84 -12.27 -1.04 -13.85
C PHE A 84 -13.47 -1.43 -14.72
N THR A 85 -13.23 -1.72 -16.01
CA THR A 85 -14.24 -2.11 -16.99
C THR A 85 -14.09 -3.56 -17.45
N ASN A 86 -12.97 -4.23 -17.14
CA ASN A 86 -12.72 -5.63 -17.54
C ASN A 86 -13.39 -6.63 -16.58
N PRO A 87 -14.39 -7.42 -17.03
CA PRO A 87 -15.11 -8.36 -16.17
C PRO A 87 -14.24 -9.43 -15.53
N ASN A 88 -13.17 -9.86 -16.19
CA ASN A 88 -12.25 -10.88 -15.66
C ASN A 88 -11.49 -10.40 -14.43
N LEU A 89 -11.41 -9.09 -14.22
CA LEU A 89 -10.76 -8.50 -13.06
C LEU A 89 -11.73 -8.24 -11.90
N PHE A 90 -13.02 -8.52 -12.05
CA PHE A 90 -14.01 -8.32 -10.99
C PHE A 90 -13.97 -9.44 -9.96
N THR A 91 -14.19 -9.10 -8.69
CA THR A 91 -14.12 -10.06 -7.58
C THR A 91 -15.06 -11.26 -7.73
N GLU A 92 -16.26 -11.05 -8.26
CA GLU A 92 -17.26 -12.09 -8.56
C GLU A 92 -16.76 -13.10 -9.61
N ASN A 93 -15.87 -12.67 -10.51
CA ASN A 93 -15.27 -13.50 -11.56
C ASN A 93 -13.87 -13.99 -11.15
N GLY A 94 -13.55 -13.92 -9.86
CA GLY A 94 -12.25 -14.31 -9.32
C GLY A 94 -11.14 -13.27 -9.49
N GLY A 95 -11.42 -12.07 -9.99
CA GLY A 95 -10.48 -10.96 -10.03
C GLY A 95 -10.27 -10.27 -8.67
N HIS A 96 -9.80 -9.02 -8.71
CA HIS A 96 -9.41 -8.23 -7.53
C HIS A 96 -10.08 -6.85 -7.44
N ILE A 97 -10.84 -6.45 -8.45
CA ILE A 97 -11.60 -5.20 -8.48
C ILE A 97 -12.96 -5.46 -7.83
N SER A 98 -13.16 -4.84 -6.67
CA SER A 98 -14.38 -5.00 -5.86
C SER A 98 -15.54 -4.17 -6.39
N LYS A 99 -16.78 -4.56 -6.02
CA LYS A 99 -17.99 -3.76 -6.27
C LYS A 99 -17.84 -2.30 -5.83
N LYS A 100 -17.29 -2.06 -4.64
CA LYS A 100 -17.01 -0.70 -4.11
C LYS A 100 -16.02 0.10 -4.96
N GLN A 101 -15.03 -0.55 -5.56
CA GLN A 101 -14.11 0.13 -6.48
C GLN A 101 -14.81 0.51 -7.79
N ARG A 102 -15.74 -0.34 -8.27
CA ARG A 102 -16.55 0.00 -9.45
C ARG A 102 -17.55 1.12 -9.16
N GLU A 103 -18.20 1.13 -8.00
CA GLU A 103 -19.07 2.24 -7.58
C GLU A 103 -18.33 3.59 -7.60
N ARG A 104 -17.08 3.59 -7.11
CA ARG A 104 -16.19 4.75 -7.16
C ARG A 104 -15.85 5.16 -8.60
N PHE A 105 -15.46 4.19 -9.42
CA PHE A 105 -15.16 4.40 -10.83
C PHE A 105 -16.36 4.97 -11.59
N ASN A 106 -17.53 4.34 -11.46
CA ASN A 106 -18.78 4.79 -12.06
C ASN A 106 -19.12 6.21 -11.63
N PHE A 107 -19.03 6.54 -10.34
CA PHE A 107 -19.27 7.90 -9.88
C PHE A 107 -18.36 8.93 -10.55
N ILE A 108 -17.06 8.62 -10.71
CA ILE A 108 -16.12 9.52 -11.38
C ILE A 108 -16.52 9.75 -12.84
N HIS A 109 -16.87 8.69 -13.57
CA HIS A 109 -17.16 8.77 -15.01
C HIS A 109 -18.57 9.27 -15.33
N GLU A 110 -19.60 8.75 -14.65
CA GLU A 110 -21.00 9.11 -14.88
C GLU A 110 -21.31 10.57 -14.46
N LYS A 111 -20.57 11.12 -13.50
CA LYS A 111 -20.72 12.50 -13.03
C LYS A 111 -19.62 13.44 -13.49
N ASN A 112 -18.62 12.94 -14.23
CA ASN A 112 -17.38 13.67 -14.51
C ASN A 112 -16.79 14.31 -13.24
N ALA A 113 -16.80 13.55 -12.13
CA ALA A 113 -16.54 14.11 -10.81
C ALA A 113 -15.08 14.56 -10.64
N SER A 114 -14.91 15.73 -10.05
CA SER A 114 -13.64 16.24 -9.54
C SER A 114 -13.09 15.34 -8.42
N PHE A 115 -11.81 15.55 -8.07
CA PHE A 115 -11.22 14.85 -6.93
C PHE A 115 -11.95 15.19 -5.63
N GLN A 116 -12.37 16.45 -5.47
CA GLN A 116 -13.08 16.96 -4.30
C GLN A 116 -14.41 16.24 -4.11
N GLU A 117 -15.25 16.17 -5.16
CA GLU A 117 -16.53 15.45 -5.12
C GLU A 117 -16.34 13.96 -4.83
N TYR A 118 -15.35 13.34 -5.46
CA TYR A 118 -14.95 11.97 -5.18
C TYR A 118 -14.54 11.77 -3.71
N PHE A 119 -13.72 12.68 -3.20
CA PHE A 119 -13.17 12.61 -1.85
C PHE A 119 -14.28 12.75 -0.81
N ILE A 120 -15.12 13.79 -0.94
CA ILE A 120 -16.28 14.05 -0.07
C ILE A 120 -17.22 12.83 -0.03
N LYS A 121 -17.52 12.23 -1.19
CA LYS A 121 -18.45 11.10 -1.26
C LYS A 121 -17.90 9.82 -0.60
N PHE A 122 -16.61 9.54 -0.76
CA PHE A 122 -16.06 8.21 -0.45
C PHE A 122 -15.10 8.15 0.73
N TYR A 123 -14.73 9.29 1.32
CA TYR A 123 -13.81 9.38 2.46
C TYR A 123 -14.49 10.02 3.66
N ASN A 124 -15.22 9.21 4.42
CA ASN A 124 -16.00 9.65 5.59
C ASN A 124 -15.57 8.97 6.89
N LYS A 125 -14.40 8.31 6.90
CA LYS A 125 -13.84 7.60 8.05
C LYS A 125 -12.32 7.77 8.07
N PRO A 126 -11.69 7.74 9.26
CA PRO A 126 -10.24 7.73 9.35
C PRO A 126 -9.62 6.62 8.52
N PHE A 127 -8.64 7.02 7.71
CA PHE A 127 -7.88 6.15 6.84
C PHE A 127 -7.00 5.24 7.68
N ASP A 128 -6.93 3.98 7.27
CA ASP A 128 -5.81 3.12 7.57
C ASP A 128 -5.66 2.12 6.43
N ASN A 129 -4.43 1.68 6.22
CA ASN A 129 -4.14 0.54 5.37
C ASN A 129 -3.76 -0.65 6.27
N PHE A 130 -2.98 -1.60 5.76
CA PHE A 130 -2.49 -2.71 6.58
C PHE A 130 -1.24 -2.34 7.40
N ALA A 131 -0.84 -1.07 7.43
CA ALA A 131 0.33 -0.59 8.16
C ALA A 131 0.17 -0.82 9.66
N SER A 132 -1.00 -0.52 10.25
CA SER A 132 -1.21 -0.69 11.69
C SER A 132 -1.13 -2.14 12.19
N ILE A 133 -1.13 -3.11 11.27
CA ILE A 133 -0.95 -4.53 11.58
C ILE A 133 0.48 -4.99 11.27
N THR A 134 1.18 -4.30 10.37
CA THR A 134 2.42 -4.78 9.75
C THR A 134 3.65 -4.02 10.24
N LEU A 135 3.59 -2.69 10.25
CA LEU A 135 4.79 -1.86 10.43
C LEU A 135 5.38 -1.95 11.84
N ASP A 136 4.54 -2.14 12.86
CA ASP A 136 4.97 -2.42 14.24
C ASP A 136 5.77 -3.76 14.38
N LYS A 137 5.98 -4.48 13.27
CA LYS A 137 6.71 -5.75 13.17
C LYS A 137 7.85 -5.70 12.14
N CYS A 138 8.13 -4.52 11.58
CA CYS A 138 9.23 -4.32 10.66
C CYS A 138 10.43 -3.74 11.42
N ASP A 139 11.63 -4.24 11.12
CA ASP A 139 12.91 -3.68 11.56
C ASP A 139 13.26 -2.39 10.80
N TYR A 140 12.71 -2.23 9.59
CA TYR A 140 12.84 -0.99 8.81
C TYR A 140 11.62 -0.68 7.95
N ILE A 141 11.31 0.61 7.82
CA ILE A 141 10.20 1.11 7.01
C ILE A 141 10.79 2.03 5.96
N ILE A 142 10.66 1.65 4.69
CA ILE A 142 11.00 2.49 3.55
C ILE A 142 9.89 3.53 3.38
N ARG A 143 10.24 4.81 3.36
CA ARG A 143 9.34 5.89 2.95
C ARG A 143 9.29 5.93 1.44
N TYR A 144 8.09 5.85 0.88
CA TYR A 144 7.89 5.91 -0.57
C TYR A 144 8.45 7.20 -1.17
N GLU A 145 8.41 8.28 -0.40
CA GLU A 145 8.89 9.60 -0.79
C GLU A 145 10.42 9.63 -0.95
N ASN A 146 11.14 8.80 -0.19
CA ASN A 146 12.61 8.65 -0.23
C ASN A 146 13.00 7.23 -0.68
N ILE A 147 12.22 6.63 -1.59
CA ILE A 147 12.28 5.20 -1.86
C ILE A 147 13.64 4.72 -2.34
N THR A 148 14.38 5.54 -3.10
CA THR A 148 15.69 5.17 -3.65
C THR A 148 16.72 4.96 -2.53
N GLU A 149 16.82 5.93 -1.62
CA GLU A 149 17.76 5.94 -0.51
C GLU A 149 17.36 4.91 0.54
N ASP A 150 16.09 4.92 0.97
CA ASP A 150 15.58 4.03 2.01
C ASP A 150 15.64 2.56 1.59
N TYR A 151 15.40 2.27 0.31
CA TYR A 151 15.56 0.92 -0.23
C TYR A 151 17.00 0.43 -0.06
N LYS A 152 18.00 1.23 -0.46
CA LYS A 152 19.41 0.87 -0.30
C LYS A 152 19.79 0.68 1.17
N ILE A 153 19.28 1.53 2.06
CA ILE A 153 19.50 1.40 3.50
C ILE A 153 18.92 0.08 4.03
N ALA A 154 17.68 -0.25 3.65
CA ALA A 154 17.04 -1.51 4.05
C ALA A 154 17.86 -2.72 3.60
N LEU A 155 18.35 -2.71 2.35
CA LEU A 155 19.19 -3.79 1.83
C LEU A 155 20.54 -3.91 2.56
N LYS A 156 21.21 -2.78 2.82
CA LYS A 156 22.45 -2.78 3.61
C LYS A 156 22.24 -3.33 5.01
N LYS A 157 21.14 -2.96 5.67
CA LYS A 157 20.75 -3.50 6.98
C LYS A 157 20.45 -5.01 6.95
N SER A 158 20.00 -5.54 5.82
CA SER A 158 19.87 -6.99 5.60
C SER A 158 21.18 -7.71 5.22
N GLY A 159 22.32 -7.01 5.23
CA GLY A 159 23.63 -7.60 4.95
C GLY A 159 24.07 -7.57 3.48
N ILE A 160 23.34 -6.88 2.61
CA ILE A 160 23.75 -6.67 1.22
C ILE A 160 24.76 -5.53 1.16
N LYS A 161 26.01 -5.83 0.80
CA LYS A 161 27.11 -4.84 0.79
C LYS A 161 26.92 -3.74 -0.27
N ASN A 162 26.57 -4.14 -1.50
CA ASN A 162 26.48 -3.25 -2.66
C ASN A 162 25.08 -3.31 -3.31
N PRO A 163 24.06 -2.68 -2.72
CA PRO A 163 22.73 -2.68 -3.30
C PRO A 163 22.67 -1.85 -4.59
N LYS A 164 22.13 -2.46 -5.64
CA LYS A 164 21.71 -1.80 -6.88
C LYS A 164 20.57 -0.80 -6.64
N ASP A 165 20.47 0.16 -7.54
CA ASP A 165 19.36 1.10 -7.60
C ASP A 165 18.04 0.40 -7.95
N LEU A 166 16.94 0.87 -7.33
CA LEU A 166 15.62 0.39 -7.69
C LEU A 166 15.25 0.92 -9.09
N PRO A 167 14.92 0.05 -10.06
CA PRO A 167 14.52 0.52 -11.38
C PRO A 167 13.26 1.38 -11.30
N VAL A 168 13.31 2.57 -11.91
CA VAL A 168 12.15 3.46 -11.99
C VAL A 168 11.23 2.95 -13.10
N GLU A 169 10.22 2.16 -12.73
CA GLU A 169 9.20 1.68 -13.68
C GLU A 169 7.82 2.28 -13.37
N ASN A 170 7.11 2.74 -14.41
CA ASN A 170 5.72 3.23 -14.37
C ASN A 170 5.49 4.49 -13.51
N LYS A 171 5.90 5.67 -14.01
CA LYS A 171 5.32 6.93 -13.52
C LYS A 171 3.80 6.89 -13.77
N THR A 172 3.00 7.31 -12.79
CA THR A 172 1.54 7.37 -12.98
C THR A 172 1.24 8.63 -13.78
N ASP A 173 0.79 8.46 -15.02
CA ASP A 173 0.43 9.57 -15.91
C ASP A 173 -0.73 10.40 -15.33
N GLY A 174 -0.73 11.71 -15.62
CA GLY A 174 -1.79 12.64 -15.22
C GLY A 174 -1.77 13.10 -13.76
N LYS A 175 -0.90 12.54 -12.91
CA LYS A 175 -0.79 12.98 -11.52
C LYS A 175 -0.14 14.37 -11.45
N LYS A 176 -0.87 15.36 -10.93
CA LYS A 176 -0.30 16.68 -10.61
C LYS A 176 0.81 16.52 -9.58
N LYS A 177 1.84 17.37 -9.71
CA LYS A 177 3.04 17.28 -8.85
C LYS A 177 2.74 17.71 -7.41
N ASP A 178 1.82 18.65 -7.24
CA ASP A 178 1.46 19.19 -5.94
C ASP A 178 0.12 18.62 -5.42
N LEU A 179 0.13 18.18 -4.15
CA LEU A 179 -1.08 17.73 -3.44
C LEU A 179 -2.07 18.88 -3.19
N SER A 180 -1.59 20.13 -3.12
CA SER A 180 -2.42 21.31 -2.90
C SER A 180 -3.50 21.47 -3.98
N GLU A 181 -3.21 21.03 -5.21
CA GLU A 181 -4.15 21.07 -6.33
C GLU A 181 -5.32 20.09 -6.18
N TYR A 182 -5.17 19.07 -5.33
CA TYR A 182 -6.22 18.10 -5.03
C TYR A 182 -6.93 18.46 -3.73
N TYR A 183 -6.18 18.85 -2.70
CA TYR A 183 -6.71 19.17 -1.37
C TYR A 183 -6.92 20.66 -1.18
N THR A 184 -7.91 21.18 -1.90
CA THR A 184 -8.38 22.56 -1.82
C THR A 184 -8.93 22.87 -0.43
N LYS A 185 -8.97 24.17 -0.07
CA LYS A 185 -9.32 24.67 1.27
C LYS A 185 -10.63 24.07 1.82
N ASP A 186 -11.63 23.90 0.96
CA ASP A 186 -12.95 23.36 1.27
C ASP A 186 -12.93 21.89 1.75
N ILE A 187 -11.94 21.09 1.36
CA ILE A 187 -11.83 19.69 1.79
C ILE A 187 -10.70 19.42 2.80
N GLN A 188 -9.92 20.43 3.20
CA GLN A 188 -8.82 20.26 4.16
C GLN A 188 -9.30 19.72 5.52
N SER A 189 -10.42 20.25 6.03
CA SER A 189 -11.02 19.76 7.29
C SER A 189 -11.42 18.29 7.22
N LEU A 190 -11.97 17.85 6.09
CA LEU A 190 -12.27 16.43 5.86
C LEU A 190 -10.98 15.61 5.73
N ALA A 191 -9.97 16.13 5.04
CA ALA A 191 -8.68 15.46 4.91
C ALA A 191 -7.96 15.30 6.25
N LEU A 192 -8.04 16.27 7.17
CA LEU A 192 -7.56 16.16 8.55
C LEU A 192 -8.30 15.07 9.32
N PHE A 193 -9.63 15.03 9.21
CA PHE A 193 -10.43 13.98 9.83
C PHE A 193 -10.06 12.58 9.29
N VAL A 194 -9.88 12.46 7.98
CA VAL A 194 -9.60 11.19 7.31
C VAL A 194 -8.14 10.75 7.56
N PHE A 195 -7.16 11.59 7.26
CA PHE A 195 -5.75 11.19 7.23
C PHE A 195 -4.98 11.55 8.49
N GLY A 196 -5.42 12.56 9.24
CA GLY A 196 -4.70 13.11 10.39
C GLY A 196 -4.20 12.08 11.38
N PRO A 197 -5.05 11.17 11.89
CA PRO A 197 -4.61 10.14 12.83
C PRO A 197 -3.50 9.25 12.27
N PHE A 198 -3.57 8.89 10.99
CA PHE A 198 -2.56 8.08 10.33
C PHE A 198 -1.27 8.86 10.12
N LEU A 199 -1.35 10.09 9.59
CA LEU A 199 -0.18 10.93 9.37
C LEU A 199 0.58 11.16 10.68
N LYS A 200 -0.14 11.52 11.75
CA LYS A 200 0.44 11.69 13.08
C LYS A 200 1.08 10.40 13.61
N LYS A 201 0.43 9.24 13.46
CA LYS A 201 0.97 7.96 13.95
C LYS A 201 2.30 7.61 13.27
N TYR A 202 2.43 7.90 11.98
CA TYR A 202 3.62 7.52 11.19
C TYR A 202 4.49 8.70 10.80
N ASP A 203 4.42 9.79 11.56
CA ASP A 203 5.31 10.94 11.42
C ASP A 203 5.34 11.52 9.99
N TYR A 204 4.15 11.71 9.42
CA TYR A 204 3.98 12.49 8.20
C TYR A 204 3.41 13.87 8.55
N GLY A 205 3.90 14.90 7.87
CA GLY A 205 3.34 16.24 7.92
C GLY A 205 2.16 16.44 6.96
N PHE A 206 1.36 17.46 7.24
CA PHE A 206 0.48 18.09 6.26
C PHE A 206 1.25 19.18 5.50
N PRO A 207 0.79 19.58 4.29
CA PRO A 207 1.39 20.72 3.61
C PRO A 207 1.32 21.99 4.46
N GLU A 208 2.42 22.74 4.53
CA GLU A 208 2.59 23.89 5.44
C GLU A 208 1.58 25.03 5.21
N HIS A 209 1.10 25.17 3.96
CA HIS A 209 0.17 26.23 3.57
C HIS A 209 -1.30 25.93 3.90
N TRP A 210 -1.60 24.82 4.58
CA TRP A 210 -2.97 24.49 4.98
C TRP A 210 -3.46 25.42 6.08
N THR A 211 -4.69 25.92 5.94
CA THR A 211 -5.31 26.81 6.93
C THR A 211 -5.83 26.03 8.12
N HIS A 212 -6.19 24.77 7.92
CA HIS A 212 -6.60 23.86 8.99
C HIS A 212 -5.46 22.90 9.31
N THR A 213 -5.10 22.78 10.58
CA THR A 213 -4.00 21.91 11.05
C THR A 213 -4.40 20.97 12.18
N GLU A 214 -5.57 21.21 12.80
CA GLU A 214 -6.01 20.42 13.95
C GLU A 214 -6.71 19.14 13.55
N ILE A 215 -6.18 18.01 14.01
CA ILE A 215 -6.80 16.69 13.83
C ILE A 215 -7.93 16.54 14.85
N PRO A 216 -9.21 16.38 14.42
CA PRO A 216 -10.34 16.24 15.33
C PRO A 216 -10.18 15.07 16.30
N LEU A 217 -10.62 15.24 17.56
CA LEU A 217 -10.56 14.18 18.57
C LEU A 217 -11.38 12.94 18.17
N SER A 218 -12.54 13.16 17.53
CA SER A 218 -13.38 12.09 16.99
C SER A 218 -12.63 11.22 15.97
N ALA A 219 -11.81 11.83 15.11
CA ALA A 219 -10.97 11.11 14.16
C ALA A 219 -9.95 10.22 14.86
N ARG A 220 -9.29 10.73 15.91
CA ARG A 220 -8.30 9.97 16.71
C ARG A 220 -8.95 8.77 17.39
N PHE A 221 -10.11 8.97 18.01
CA PHE A 221 -10.86 7.92 18.67
C PHE A 221 -11.31 6.83 17.68
N LEU A 222 -11.93 7.22 16.57
CA LEU A 222 -12.38 6.29 15.53
C LEU A 222 -11.20 5.52 14.91
N PHE A 223 -10.05 6.16 14.70
CA PHE A 223 -8.85 5.50 14.20
C PHE A 223 -8.34 4.45 15.18
N TYR A 224 -8.29 4.77 16.48
CA TYR A 224 -7.86 3.84 17.53
C TYR A 224 -8.77 2.60 17.63
N ILE A 225 -10.07 2.82 17.78
CA ILE A 225 -11.06 1.73 17.85
C ILE A 225 -11.05 0.90 16.57
N GLY A 226 -11.00 1.56 15.41
CA GLY A 226 -10.88 0.90 14.10
C GLY A 226 -9.62 0.03 14.01
N GLY A 227 -8.50 0.49 14.56
CA GLY A 227 -7.25 -0.27 14.66
C GLY A 227 -7.39 -1.55 15.48
N ILE A 228 -8.04 -1.48 16.65
CA ILE A 228 -8.30 -2.65 17.51
C ILE A 228 -9.15 -3.68 16.75
N ILE A 229 -10.30 -3.24 16.22
CA ILE A 229 -11.23 -4.12 15.48
C ILE A 229 -10.51 -4.76 14.29
N ARG A 230 -9.69 -3.99 13.55
CA ARG A 230 -8.95 -4.49 12.39
C ARG A 230 -7.92 -5.55 12.80
N LYS A 231 -7.15 -5.32 13.88
CA LYS A 231 -6.19 -6.30 14.42
C LYS A 231 -6.90 -7.60 14.78
N TRP A 232 -8.07 -7.52 15.43
CA TRP A 232 -8.85 -8.70 15.79
C TRP A 232 -9.41 -9.44 14.56
N LYS A 233 -10.06 -8.73 13.62
CA LYS A 233 -10.58 -9.32 12.37
C LYS A 233 -9.49 -10.05 11.57
N TRP A 234 -8.29 -9.48 11.49
CA TRP A 234 -7.19 -10.10 10.76
C TRP A 234 -6.60 -11.32 11.47
N LYS A 235 -6.58 -11.35 12.81
CA LYS A 235 -6.23 -12.58 13.54
C LYS A 235 -7.19 -13.73 13.21
N LEU A 236 -8.46 -13.48 12.96
CA LEU A 236 -9.44 -14.53 12.63
C LEU A 236 -9.40 -14.97 11.16
N LYS A 237 -8.81 -14.16 10.27
CA LYS A 237 -8.80 -14.46 8.85
C LYS A 237 -7.90 -15.67 8.54
N LYS A 238 -8.45 -16.66 7.82
CA LYS A 238 -7.69 -17.82 7.33
C LYS A 238 -6.70 -17.40 6.24
N ASN A 239 -5.55 -18.06 6.20
CA ASN A 239 -4.58 -17.88 5.13
C ASN A 239 -5.21 -18.32 3.81
N SER A 240 -5.12 -17.50 2.77
CA SER A 240 -5.57 -17.90 1.43
C SER A 240 -4.45 -18.64 0.72
N ILE A 241 -4.77 -19.84 0.21
CA ILE A 241 -3.85 -20.67 -0.60
C ILE A 241 -3.80 -20.18 -2.05
N ARG A 242 -4.67 -19.23 -2.43
CA ARG A 242 -4.80 -18.76 -3.81
C ARG A 242 -3.54 -18.02 -4.26
N LYS A 243 -2.92 -18.50 -5.35
CA LYS A 243 -1.82 -17.82 -6.03
C LYS A 243 -2.29 -16.48 -6.61
N SER A 244 -1.36 -15.54 -6.77
CA SER A 244 -1.65 -14.25 -7.41
C SER A 244 -1.99 -14.43 -8.89
N ILE A 245 -2.74 -13.48 -9.46
CA ILE A 245 -3.26 -13.53 -10.84
C ILE A 245 -2.12 -13.78 -11.84
N LYS A 246 -2.34 -14.68 -12.81
CA LYS A 246 -1.40 -14.98 -13.91
C LYS A 246 -1.21 -13.74 -14.79
N GLY A 247 0.00 -13.46 -15.25
CA GLY A 247 0.34 -12.24 -16.00
C GLY A 247 0.58 -11.01 -15.12
N SER A 248 0.53 -11.16 -13.79
CA SER A 248 1.03 -10.13 -12.87
C SER A 248 2.45 -10.46 -12.45
N ILE A 249 3.31 -9.45 -12.26
CA ILE A 249 4.71 -9.61 -11.82
C ILE A 249 4.84 -10.67 -10.71
N TYR A 250 4.05 -10.54 -9.64
CA TYR A 250 4.11 -11.46 -8.51
C TYR A 250 3.57 -12.86 -8.86
N GLY A 251 2.49 -12.94 -9.63
CA GLY A 251 1.90 -14.20 -10.05
C GLY A 251 2.81 -15.00 -10.97
N ASP A 252 3.56 -14.32 -11.84
CA ASP A 252 4.47 -14.97 -12.77
C ASP A 252 5.70 -15.50 -12.02
N ILE A 253 6.25 -14.71 -11.09
CA ILE A 253 7.31 -15.19 -10.19
C ILE A 253 6.84 -16.42 -9.40
N GLN A 254 5.64 -16.40 -8.79
CA GLN A 254 5.07 -17.54 -8.06
C GLN A 254 4.87 -18.82 -8.89
N ARG A 255 4.87 -18.72 -10.22
CA ARG A 255 4.69 -19.87 -11.11
C ARG A 255 6.02 -20.35 -11.70
N LYS A 256 7.02 -19.46 -11.83
CA LYS A 256 8.37 -19.82 -12.26
C LYS A 256 9.24 -20.42 -11.15
N SER A 257 8.90 -20.15 -9.89
CA SER A 257 9.61 -20.70 -8.72
C SER A 257 9.13 -22.10 -8.29
N ASN A 258 8.20 -22.70 -9.03
CA ASN A 258 7.75 -24.08 -8.87
C ASN A 258 8.28 -24.90 -10.05
#